data_AF-A0A914JG98-F1
#
_entry.id   AF-A0A914JG98-F1
#
_cell.length_a   1.000
_cell.length_b   1.000
_cell.length_c   1.000
_cell.angle_alpha   90.00
_cell.angle_beta   90.00
_cell.angle_gamma   90.00
#
_symmetry.space_group_name_H-M   'P 1'
#
loop_
_entity.id
_entity.type
_entity.pdbx_description
1 polymer ?
#
loop_
_entity_poly.entity_id
_entity_poly.type
_entity_poly.pdbx_seq_one_letter_code
_entity_poly.pdbx_strand_id
1 'polypeptide(L)'
;MTGLDTESDAENLVTLFISPAALDVFLKLNWFLLKLLCTFLGIVAVGISLQLIDFDVKQIIDFFHRKTPAEIELEEKFKELKELNEELSQISEMDEFANYHRKRRVILKKQDEYDKLALEQKKLKFVESVKLNLACRSLVVLMAFAFSYYSKDLIVARVDAELVWPFGFLLNLPWVFAGSDETGKINVSLFNFLILVSIVKTVYQKRRTKWENQQKTSAKSTKKSN
;
A
#
# COMPACT_ATOMS: atom_id res chain seq x y z
N MET A 1 -18.79 52.75 52.75
CA MET A 1 -18.72 53.21 51.36
C MET A 1 -17.34 52.85 50.82
N THR A 2 -17.16 51.61 50.39
CA THR A 2 -15.97 51.15 49.68
C THR A 2 -16.47 50.75 48.31
N GLY A 3 -16.43 51.72 47.38
CA GLY A 3 -16.77 51.51 45.99
C GLY A 3 -15.75 50.54 45.39
N LEU A 4 -16.27 49.50 44.74
CA LEU A 4 -15.52 48.47 44.05
C LEU A 4 -14.87 49.08 42.79
N ASP A 5 -13.55 49.19 42.80
CA ASP A 5 -12.72 49.49 41.62
C ASP A 5 -12.58 48.25 40.70
N THR A 6 -13.67 47.52 40.46
CA THR A 6 -13.67 46.31 39.62
C THR A 6 -13.70 46.61 38.13
N GLU A 7 -13.94 47.86 37.72
CA GLU A 7 -14.11 48.25 36.32
C GLU A 7 -12.77 48.54 35.62
N SER A 8 -11.76 49.03 36.35
CA SER A 8 -10.44 49.37 35.78
C SER A 8 -9.59 48.13 35.48
N ASP A 9 -9.74 47.05 36.24
CA ASP A 9 -9.02 45.79 36.00
C ASP A 9 -9.60 44.99 34.80
N ALA A 10 -10.88 45.18 34.48
CA ALA A 10 -11.52 44.55 33.34
C ALA A 10 -11.04 45.13 32.00
N GLU A 11 -10.81 46.45 31.92
CA GLU A 11 -10.31 47.09 30.70
C GLU A 11 -8.84 46.75 30.39
N ASN A 12 -8.03 46.53 31.43
CA ASN A 12 -6.64 46.06 31.29
C ASN A 12 -6.57 44.60 30.79
N LEU A 13 -7.55 43.75 31.15
CA LEU A 13 -7.63 42.38 30.63
C LEU A 13 -8.11 42.32 29.17
N VAL A 14 -9.03 43.21 28.77
CA VAL A 14 -9.52 43.30 27.39
C VAL A 14 -8.45 43.86 26.44
N THR A 15 -7.67 44.85 26.87
CA THR A 15 -6.55 45.39 26.08
C THR A 15 -5.38 44.40 25.94
N LEU A 16 -5.14 43.53 26.93
CA LEU A 16 -4.17 42.43 26.83
C LEU A 16 -4.61 41.35 25.80
N PHE A 17 -5.92 41.15 25.64
CA PHE A 17 -6.49 40.24 24.63
C PHE A 17 -6.47 40.82 23.20
N ILE A 18 -6.43 42.15 23.03
CA ILE A 18 -6.41 42.85 21.73
C ILE A 18 -4.98 43.32 21.37
N SER A 19 -3.96 42.94 22.14
CA SER A 19 -2.58 43.21 21.72
C SER A 19 -2.27 42.45 20.42
N PRO A 20 -1.81 43.12 19.35
CA PRO A 20 -1.49 42.45 18.09
C PRO A 20 -0.44 41.34 18.25
N ALA A 21 0.41 41.44 19.28
CA ALA A 21 1.36 40.40 19.64
C ALA A 21 0.67 39.12 20.19
N ALA A 22 -0.41 39.26 20.97
CA ALA A 22 -1.18 38.12 21.48
C ALA A 22 -1.95 37.42 20.35
N LEU A 23 -2.52 38.18 19.42
CA LEU A 23 -3.14 37.65 18.20
C LEU A 23 -2.14 36.91 17.31
N ASP A 24 -0.93 37.43 17.12
CA ASP A 24 0.14 36.76 16.38
C ASP A 24 0.57 35.44 17.01
N VAL A 25 0.68 35.39 18.34
CA VAL A 25 0.99 34.16 19.07
C VAL A 25 -0.14 33.14 18.92
N PHE A 26 -1.39 33.57 19.03
CA PHE A 26 -2.56 32.72 18.85
C PHE A 26 -2.68 32.16 17.43
N LEU A 27 -2.44 33.00 16.41
CA LEU A 27 -2.40 32.60 15.00
C LEU A 27 -1.28 31.59 14.74
N LYS A 28 -0.07 31.81 15.27
CA LYS A 28 1.05 30.87 15.15
C LYS A 28 0.74 29.54 15.84
N LEU A 29 0.12 29.56 17.01
CA LEU A 29 -0.27 28.36 17.75
C LEU A 29 -1.33 27.55 17.00
N ASN A 30 -2.37 28.21 16.48
CA ASN A 30 -3.38 27.54 15.64
C ASN A 30 -2.78 26.96 14.37
N TRP A 31 -1.87 27.67 13.72
CA TRP A 31 -1.19 27.19 12.52
C TRP A 31 -0.32 25.97 12.81
N PHE A 32 0.36 25.96 13.96
CA PHE A 32 1.14 24.82 14.44
C PHE A 32 0.25 23.60 14.71
N LEU A 33 -0.87 23.78 15.41
CA LEU A 33 -1.84 22.71 15.68
C LEU A 33 -2.45 22.14 14.40
N LEU A 34 -2.78 23.00 13.43
CA LEU A 34 -3.29 22.57 12.13
C LEU A 34 -2.24 21.74 11.37
N LYS A 35 -0.98 22.19 11.33
CA LYS A 35 0.12 21.42 10.73
C LYS A 35 0.28 20.06 11.41
N LEU A 36 0.25 20.02 12.74
CA LEU A 36 0.33 18.78 13.51
C LEU A 36 -0.82 17.82 13.12
N LEU A 37 -2.06 18.30 13.09
CA LEU A 37 -3.22 17.51 12.71
C LEU A 37 -3.12 16.98 11.27
N CYS A 38 -2.69 17.81 10.33
CA CYS A 38 -2.42 17.39 8.95
C CYS A 38 -1.34 16.31 8.85
N THR A 39 -0.27 16.38 9.66
CA THR A 39 0.75 15.31 9.66
C THR A 39 0.22 13.99 10.16
N PHE A 40 -0.59 13.97 11.22
CA PHE A 40 -1.23 12.75 11.72
C PHE A 40 -2.20 12.16 10.70
N LEU A 41 -3.05 12.99 10.08
CA LEU A 41 -3.95 12.56 9.01
C LEU A 41 -3.17 12.00 7.82
N GLY A 42 -2.07 12.64 7.43
CA GLY A 42 -1.21 12.17 6.35
C GLY A 42 -0.60 10.79 6.63
N ILE A 43 -0.16 10.53 7.86
CA ILE A 43 0.39 9.22 8.26
C ILE A 43 -0.69 8.14 8.23
N VAL A 44 -1.89 8.44 8.75
CA VAL A 44 -3.03 7.52 8.71
C VAL A 44 -3.42 7.23 7.27
N ALA A 45 -3.49 8.26 6.42
CA ALA A 45 -3.78 8.11 5.00
C ALA A 45 -2.74 7.24 4.30
N VAL A 46 -1.44 7.50 4.47
CA VAL A 46 -0.35 6.68 3.89
C VAL A 46 -0.41 5.24 4.41
N GLY A 47 -0.65 5.04 5.71
CA GLY A 47 -0.78 3.72 6.31
C GLY A 47 -1.96 2.92 5.74
N ILE A 48 -3.12 3.55 5.61
CA ILE A 48 -4.30 2.96 4.98
C ILE A 48 -4.03 2.69 3.50
N SER A 49 -3.45 3.63 2.75
CA SER A 49 -3.13 3.44 1.34
C SER A 49 -2.18 2.26 1.11
N LEU A 50 -1.15 2.09 1.95
CA LEU A 50 -0.25 0.93 1.85
C LEU A 50 -0.96 -0.40 2.10
N GLN A 51 -1.96 -0.43 2.99
CA GLN A 51 -2.77 -1.64 3.23
C GLN A 51 -3.78 -1.89 2.11
N LEU A 52 -4.43 -0.84 1.61
CA LEU A 52 -5.43 -0.92 0.55
C LEU A 52 -4.83 -1.28 -0.80
N ILE A 53 -3.61 -0.82 -1.13
CA ILE A 53 -2.94 -1.20 -2.38
C ILE A 53 -2.80 -2.72 -2.54
N ASP A 54 -2.59 -3.46 -1.44
CA ASP A 54 -2.50 -4.92 -1.49
C ASP A 54 -3.88 -5.60 -1.67
N PHE A 55 -4.98 -4.92 -1.33
CA PHE A 55 -6.35 -5.43 -1.40
C PHE A 55 -7.09 -5.02 -2.69
N ASP A 56 -6.99 -3.75 -3.08
CA ASP A 56 -7.84 -3.14 -4.11
C ASP A 56 -7.35 -3.36 -5.55
N VAL A 57 -6.06 -3.64 -5.77
CA VAL A 57 -5.55 -3.83 -7.14
C VAL A 57 -6.29 -4.95 -7.88
N LYS A 58 -6.71 -6.02 -7.18
CA LYS A 58 -7.51 -7.10 -7.78
C LYS A 58 -8.90 -6.62 -8.19
N GLN A 59 -9.60 -5.91 -7.31
CA GLN A 59 -10.96 -5.42 -7.60
C GLN A 59 -10.96 -4.32 -8.66
N ILE A 60 -9.94 -3.44 -8.67
CA ILE A 60 -9.79 -2.39 -9.67
C ILE A 60 -9.51 -3.01 -11.05
N ILE A 61 -8.67 -4.04 -11.11
CA ILE A 61 -8.40 -4.76 -12.35
C ILE A 61 -9.68 -5.43 -12.85
N ASP A 62 -10.42 -6.11 -11.98
CA ASP A 62 -11.67 -6.77 -12.36
C ASP A 62 -12.76 -5.76 -12.77
N PHE A 63 -12.79 -4.57 -12.16
CA PHE A 63 -13.76 -3.52 -12.48
C PHE A 63 -13.43 -2.77 -13.78
N PHE A 64 -12.15 -2.53 -14.07
CA PHE A 64 -11.71 -1.88 -15.30
C PHE A 64 -11.46 -2.87 -16.45
N HIS A 65 -11.47 -4.19 -16.19
CA HIS A 65 -11.32 -5.21 -17.22
C HIS A 65 -12.57 -5.26 -18.11
N ARG A 66 -12.51 -4.53 -19.21
CA ARG A 66 -13.31 -4.83 -20.40
C ARG A 66 -12.68 -6.07 -21.04
N LYS A 67 -13.49 -7.12 -21.30
CA LYS A 67 -13.01 -8.35 -21.93
C LYS A 67 -12.13 -8.02 -23.12
N THR A 68 -10.86 -8.38 -23.03
CA THR A 68 -9.90 -8.20 -24.10
C THR A 68 -10.22 -9.16 -25.25
N PRO A 69 -9.93 -8.81 -26.51
CA PRO A 69 -10.16 -9.70 -27.65
C PRO A 69 -9.48 -11.07 -27.47
N ALA A 70 -8.33 -11.09 -26.79
CA ALA A 70 -7.63 -12.31 -26.43
C ALA A 70 -8.45 -13.21 -25.46
N GLU A 71 -9.12 -12.65 -24.46
CA GLU A 71 -9.98 -13.44 -23.54
C GLU A 71 -11.19 -14.03 -24.26
N ILE A 72 -11.74 -13.29 -25.23
CA ILE A 72 -12.84 -13.78 -26.07
C ILE A 72 -12.38 -14.97 -26.90
N GLU A 73 -11.21 -14.84 -27.55
CA GLU A 73 -10.59 -15.94 -28.31
C GLU A 73 -10.29 -17.17 -27.42
N LEU A 74 -9.86 -16.95 -26.17
CA LEU A 74 -9.64 -18.01 -25.19
C LEU A 74 -10.95 -18.73 -24.83
N GLU A 75 -12.03 -17.97 -24.64
CA GLU A 75 -13.36 -18.50 -24.31
C GLU A 75 -13.95 -19.30 -25.49
N GLU A 76 -13.73 -18.85 -26.72
CA GLU A 76 -14.08 -19.58 -27.95
C GLU A 76 -13.29 -20.89 -28.05
N LYS A 77 -11.97 -20.87 -27.82
CA LYS A 77 -11.14 -22.08 -27.83
C LYS A 77 -11.52 -23.07 -26.74
N PHE A 78 -11.93 -22.58 -25.57
CA PHE A 78 -12.46 -23.43 -24.50
C PHE A 78 -13.77 -24.10 -24.92
N LYS A 79 -14.65 -23.36 -25.60
CA LYS A 79 -15.91 -23.90 -26.13
C LYS A 79 -15.66 -24.96 -27.20
N GLU A 80 -14.76 -24.70 -28.15
CA GLU A 80 -14.34 -25.69 -29.16
C GLU A 80 -13.80 -26.98 -28.50
N LEU A 81 -12.99 -26.86 -27.45
CA LEU A 81 -12.46 -28.02 -26.72
C LEU A 81 -13.58 -28.82 -26.03
N LYS A 82 -14.56 -28.12 -25.43
CA LYS A 82 -15.69 -28.76 -24.78
C LYS A 82 -16.54 -29.54 -25.78
N GLU A 83 -16.84 -28.95 -26.94
CA GLU A 83 -17.57 -29.59 -28.04
C GLU A 83 -16.82 -30.82 -28.56
N LEU A 84 -15.50 -30.73 -28.78
CA LEU A 84 -14.68 -31.88 -29.22
C LEU A 84 -14.64 -33.02 -28.18
N ASN A 85 -14.69 -32.69 -26.89
CA ASN A 85 -14.68 -33.67 -25.80
C ASN A 85 -16.05 -34.34 -25.66
N GLU A 86 -17.13 -33.59 -25.85
CA GLU A 86 -18.49 -34.13 -25.94
C GLU A 86 -18.63 -35.07 -27.16
N GLU A 87 -18.07 -34.71 -28.32
CA GLU A 87 -18.03 -35.61 -29.47
C GLU A 87 -17.22 -36.89 -29.21
N LEU A 88 -16.11 -36.80 -28.49
CA LEU A 88 -15.32 -37.99 -28.15
C LEU A 88 -16.10 -38.92 -27.21
N SER A 89 -16.91 -38.37 -26.30
CA SER A 89 -17.72 -39.14 -25.35
C SER A 89 -18.83 -39.96 -26.03
N GLN A 90 -19.22 -39.60 -27.25
CA GLN A 90 -20.21 -40.32 -28.05
C GLN A 90 -19.63 -41.50 -28.83
N ILE A 91 -18.30 -41.62 -28.93
CA ILE A 91 -17.63 -42.69 -29.67
C ILE A 91 -17.27 -43.81 -28.71
N SER A 92 -17.76 -45.03 -28.99
CA SER A 92 -17.38 -46.24 -28.27
C SER A 92 -15.91 -46.56 -28.52
N GLU A 93 -15.11 -46.59 -27.45
CA GLU A 93 -13.67 -46.89 -27.50
C GLU A 93 -13.40 -48.33 -27.99
N MET A 94 -14.34 -49.25 -27.78
CA MET A 94 -14.24 -50.65 -28.22
C MET A 94 -14.62 -50.88 -29.68
N ASP A 95 -15.59 -50.12 -30.22
CA ASP A 95 -16.08 -50.32 -31.59
C ASP A 95 -15.30 -49.52 -32.64
N GLU A 96 -14.78 -48.34 -32.26
CA GLU A 96 -14.07 -47.42 -33.17
C GLU A 96 -12.71 -46.96 -32.62
N PHE A 97 -11.93 -47.88 -32.05
CA PHE A 97 -10.63 -47.61 -31.41
C PHE A 97 -9.71 -46.67 -32.23
N ALA A 98 -9.57 -46.91 -33.54
CA ALA A 98 -8.72 -46.10 -34.40
C ALA A 98 -9.23 -44.65 -34.55
N ASN A 99 -10.55 -44.46 -34.59
CA ASN A 99 -11.18 -43.15 -34.72
C ASN A 99 -11.10 -42.38 -33.39
N TYR A 100 -11.37 -43.08 -32.29
CA TYR A 100 -11.23 -42.57 -30.93
C TYR A 100 -9.81 -42.05 -30.66
N HIS A 101 -8.78 -42.84 -30.95
CA HIS A 101 -7.39 -42.41 -30.74
C HIS A 101 -6.95 -41.26 -31.66
N ARG A 102 -7.47 -41.18 -32.88
CA ARG A 102 -7.23 -40.05 -33.78
C ARG A 102 -7.84 -38.77 -33.20
N LYS A 103 -9.12 -38.79 -32.81
CA LYS A 103 -9.78 -37.64 -32.18
C LYS A 103 -9.10 -37.24 -30.86
N ARG A 104 -8.73 -38.21 -30.01
CA ARG A 104 -8.02 -37.94 -28.76
C ARG A 104 -6.68 -37.23 -28.96
N ARG A 105 -5.92 -37.56 -30.01
CA ARG A 105 -4.68 -36.84 -30.37
C ARG A 105 -4.95 -35.40 -30.80
N VAL A 106 -6.06 -35.15 -31.51
CA VAL A 106 -6.46 -33.80 -31.92
C VAL A 106 -6.88 -32.97 -30.70
N ILE A 107 -7.64 -33.55 -29.77
CA ILE A 107 -8.02 -32.90 -28.51
C ILE A 107 -6.78 -32.52 -27.70
N LEU A 108 -5.84 -33.46 -27.52
CA LEU A 108 -4.58 -33.20 -26.81
C LEU A 108 -3.80 -32.02 -27.43
N LYS A 109 -3.69 -31.97 -28.76
CA LYS A 109 -3.02 -30.83 -29.44
C LYS A 109 -3.74 -29.51 -29.21
N LYS A 110 -5.07 -29.47 -29.35
CA LYS A 110 -5.86 -28.26 -29.09
C LYS A 110 -5.81 -27.84 -27.61
N GLN A 111 -5.71 -28.80 -26.71
CA GLN A 111 -5.61 -28.54 -25.27
C GLN A 111 -4.24 -27.95 -24.92
N ASP A 112 -3.16 -28.46 -25.51
CA ASP A 112 -1.83 -27.87 -25.37
C ASP A 112 -1.77 -26.43 -25.93
N GLU A 113 -2.46 -26.16 -27.06
CA GLU A 113 -2.57 -24.80 -27.63
C GLU A 113 -3.36 -23.87 -26.71
N TYR A 114 -4.49 -24.34 -26.17
CA TYR A 114 -5.28 -23.59 -25.20
C TYR A 114 -4.48 -23.28 -23.93
N ASP A 115 -3.78 -24.26 -23.36
CA ASP A 115 -3.01 -24.08 -22.14
C ASP A 115 -1.85 -23.09 -22.35
N LYS A 116 -1.22 -23.08 -23.52
CA LYS A 116 -0.21 -22.08 -23.89
C LYS A 116 -0.81 -20.67 -23.93
N LEU A 117 -1.91 -20.48 -24.64
CA LEU A 117 -2.59 -19.18 -24.74
C LEU A 117 -3.10 -18.69 -23.38
N ALA A 118 -3.67 -19.58 -22.57
CA ALA A 118 -4.14 -19.28 -21.22
C ALA A 118 -2.98 -18.85 -20.31
N LEU A 119 -1.81 -19.49 -20.45
CA LEU A 119 -0.64 -19.17 -19.67
C LEU A 119 -0.01 -17.83 -20.09
N GLU A 120 -0.01 -17.51 -21.39
CA GLU A 120 0.40 -16.20 -21.89
C GLU A 120 -0.51 -15.08 -21.39
N GLN A 121 -1.83 -15.27 -21.42
CA GLN A 121 -2.77 -14.29 -20.87
C GLN A 121 -2.61 -14.09 -19.37
N LYS A 122 -2.42 -15.17 -18.61
CA LYS A 122 -2.13 -15.06 -17.17
C LYS A 122 -0.86 -14.25 -16.90
N LYS A 123 0.19 -14.43 -17.71
CA LYS A 123 1.41 -13.63 -17.60
C LYS A 123 1.14 -12.15 -17.91
N LEU A 124 0.41 -11.85 -18.97
CA LEU A 124 0.07 -10.47 -19.33
C LEU A 124 -0.73 -9.77 -18.23
N LYS A 125 -1.78 -10.41 -17.71
CA LYS A 125 -2.56 -9.89 -16.57
C LYS A 125 -1.71 -9.71 -15.31
N PHE A 126 -0.80 -10.64 -15.05
CA PHE A 126 0.12 -10.50 -13.93
C PHE A 126 1.01 -9.28 -14.10
N VAL A 127 1.61 -9.08 -15.27
CA VAL A 127 2.46 -7.91 -15.56
C VAL A 127 1.66 -6.61 -15.43
N GLU A 128 0.44 -6.57 -15.95
CA GLU A 128 -0.45 -5.41 -15.82
C GLU A 128 -0.79 -5.11 -14.36
N SER A 129 -1.10 -6.14 -13.58
CA SER A 129 -1.39 -6.00 -12.15
C SER A 129 -0.19 -5.47 -11.36
N VAL A 130 1.01 -5.96 -11.67
CA VAL A 130 2.26 -5.51 -11.04
C VAL A 130 2.55 -4.07 -11.44
N LYS A 131 2.34 -3.70 -12.71
CA LYS A 131 2.54 -2.34 -13.21
C LYS A 131 1.60 -1.35 -12.51
N LEU A 132 0.31 -1.68 -12.40
CA LEU A 132 -0.67 -0.83 -11.73
C LEU A 132 -0.36 -0.70 -10.24
N ASN A 133 -0.03 -1.81 -9.57
CA ASN A 133 0.38 -1.79 -8.16
C ASN A 133 1.62 -0.91 -7.95
N LEU A 134 2.64 -1.05 -8.82
CA LEU A 134 3.83 -0.22 -8.77
C LEU A 134 3.52 1.27 -8.97
N ALA A 135 2.63 1.60 -9.91
CA ALA A 135 2.19 2.98 -10.14
C ALA A 135 1.47 3.55 -8.90
N CYS A 136 0.52 2.84 -8.31
CA CYS A 136 -0.17 3.26 -7.09
C CYS A 136 0.81 3.45 -5.92
N ARG A 137 1.76 2.53 -5.73
CA ARG A 137 2.79 2.66 -4.69
C ARG A 137 3.67 3.89 -4.92
N SER A 138 4.04 4.17 -6.16
CA SER A 138 4.85 5.34 -6.49
C SER A 138 4.13 6.64 -6.14
N LEU A 139 2.81 6.74 -6.40
CA LEU A 139 1.99 7.89 -6.00
C LEU A 139 1.92 8.07 -4.50
N VAL A 140 1.77 6.98 -3.72
CA VAL A 140 1.77 7.05 -2.25
C VAL A 140 3.12 7.53 -1.73
N VAL A 141 4.24 7.06 -2.30
CA VAL A 141 5.58 7.53 -1.93
C VAL A 141 5.75 9.02 -2.25
N LEU A 142 5.26 9.49 -3.39
CA LEU A 142 5.29 10.92 -3.74
C LEU A 142 4.46 11.77 -2.76
N MET A 143 3.27 11.30 -2.38
CA MET A 143 2.45 11.96 -1.36
C MET A 143 3.16 12.00 -0.01
N ALA A 144 3.76 10.89 0.42
CA ALA A 144 4.54 10.85 1.65
C ALA A 144 5.72 11.83 1.60
N PHE A 145 6.42 11.93 0.47
CA PHE A 145 7.49 12.89 0.27
C PHE A 145 6.99 14.34 0.35
N ALA A 146 5.84 14.65 -0.26
CA ALA A 146 5.22 15.98 -0.17
C ALA A 146 4.85 16.35 1.28
N PHE A 147 4.28 15.40 2.05
CA PHE A 147 4.00 15.61 3.48
C PHE A 147 5.26 15.74 4.33
N SER A 148 6.32 15.00 4.00
CA SER A 148 7.64 15.15 4.64
C SER A 148 8.20 16.57 4.40
N TYR A 149 8.08 17.10 3.17
CA TYR A 149 8.47 18.47 2.86
C TYR A 149 7.63 19.52 3.60
N TYR A 150 6.32 19.32 3.67
CA TYR A 150 5.41 20.21 4.39
C TYR A 150 5.68 20.24 5.91
N SER A 151 6.13 19.12 6.48
CA SER A 151 6.42 18.95 7.91
C SER A 151 7.88 19.26 8.29
N LYS A 152 8.67 19.84 7.38
CA LYS A 152 10.10 20.13 7.63
C LYS A 152 10.36 21.00 8.86
N ASP A 153 9.39 21.86 9.23
CA ASP A 153 9.50 22.77 10.37
C ASP A 153 9.23 22.08 11.73
N LEU A 154 8.69 20.85 11.72
CA LEU A 154 8.35 20.08 12.92
C LEU A 154 9.50 19.15 13.31
N ILE A 155 10.56 19.74 13.89
CA ILE A 155 11.73 18.99 14.37
C ILE A 155 11.42 18.42 15.75
N VAL A 156 11.49 17.10 15.90
CA VAL A 156 11.22 16.41 17.18
C VAL A 156 12.49 16.13 17.94
N ALA A 157 13.56 15.76 17.23
CA ALA A 157 14.83 15.40 17.84
C ALA A 157 16.00 15.73 16.93
N ARG A 158 17.14 16.01 17.55
CA ARG A 158 18.46 16.05 16.90
C ARG A 158 19.27 14.88 17.43
N VAL A 159 19.64 13.96 16.55
CA VAL A 159 20.31 12.70 16.91
C VAL A 159 21.60 12.57 16.12
N ASP A 160 22.64 12.02 16.73
CA ASP A 160 23.90 11.75 16.02
C ASP A 160 23.68 10.68 14.95
N ALA A 161 24.24 10.90 13.77
CA ALA A 161 24.02 10.05 12.59
C ALA A 161 24.41 8.58 12.81
N GLU A 162 25.42 8.34 13.66
CA GLU A 162 25.94 7.00 13.97
C GLU A 162 24.92 6.12 14.72
N LEU A 163 24.11 6.72 15.59
CA LEU A 163 23.12 6.02 16.41
C LEU A 163 21.92 5.52 15.60
N VAL A 164 21.65 6.13 14.45
CA VAL A 164 20.44 5.88 13.66
C VAL A 164 20.71 5.14 12.35
N TRP A 165 21.92 4.59 12.20
CA TRP A 165 22.27 3.71 11.10
C TRP A 165 21.47 2.41 11.19
N PRO A 166 20.82 1.92 10.10
CA PRO A 166 20.89 2.37 8.70
C PRO A 166 19.77 3.33 8.26
N PHE A 167 18.88 3.74 9.17
CA PHE A 167 17.70 4.56 8.85
C PHE A 167 17.94 6.07 8.86
N GLY A 168 19.18 6.51 9.11
CA GLY A 168 19.55 7.93 9.15
C GLY A 168 19.12 8.71 7.90
N PHE A 169 19.20 8.11 6.72
CA PHE A 169 18.75 8.74 5.47
C PHE A 169 17.24 9.04 5.46
N LEU A 170 16.42 8.13 6.01
CA LEU A 170 14.97 8.25 5.99
C LEU A 170 14.50 9.31 6.98
N LEU A 171 15.20 9.41 8.11
CA LEU A 171 14.90 10.38 9.16
C LEU A 171 15.34 11.79 8.79
N ASN A 172 16.41 11.93 8.00
CA ASN A 172 16.96 13.20 7.54
C ASN A 172 16.21 13.82 6.34
N LEU A 173 15.14 13.21 5.81
CA LEU A 173 14.35 13.82 4.73
C LEU A 173 13.54 15.04 5.25
N PRO A 174 13.34 16.12 4.49
CA PRO A 174 13.92 16.45 3.17
C PRO A 174 15.34 17.05 3.23
N TRP A 175 15.92 17.22 4.43
CA TRP A 175 17.20 17.89 4.68
C TRP A 175 18.44 17.15 4.12
N VAL A 176 18.29 15.93 3.60
CA VAL A 176 19.35 15.17 2.91
C VAL A 176 20.05 16.00 1.82
N PHE A 177 19.34 16.89 1.13
CA PHE A 177 19.90 17.75 0.07
C PHE A 177 20.44 19.08 0.57
N ALA A 178 20.16 19.46 1.81
CA ALA A 178 20.52 20.76 2.38
C ALA A 178 21.94 20.78 2.99
N GLY A 179 22.65 19.65 2.97
CA GLY A 179 23.94 19.50 3.65
C GLY A 179 23.77 19.18 5.14
N SER A 180 24.68 18.41 5.71
CA SER A 180 24.72 18.18 7.15
C SER A 180 25.18 19.45 7.86
N ASP A 181 24.50 19.82 8.94
CA ASP A 181 25.02 20.84 9.87
C ASP A 181 26.43 20.44 10.33
N GLU A 182 27.33 21.42 10.50
CA GLU A 182 28.75 21.25 10.87
C GLU A 182 29.00 20.43 12.16
N THR A 183 27.94 20.09 12.88
CA THR A 183 27.93 19.32 14.13
C THR A 183 27.66 17.82 13.96
N GLY A 184 27.46 17.31 12.74
CA GLY A 184 27.25 15.87 12.48
C GLY A 184 25.91 15.31 12.99
N LYS A 185 24.98 16.19 13.40
CA LYS A 185 23.66 15.84 13.92
C LYS A 185 22.60 15.88 12.82
N ILE A 186 21.68 14.93 12.87
CA ILE A 186 20.55 14.83 11.94
C ILE A 186 19.31 15.44 12.59
N ASN A 187 18.63 16.34 11.87
CA ASN A 187 17.31 16.85 12.26
C ASN A 187 16.25 15.82 11.88
N VAL A 188 15.51 15.30 12.86
CA VAL A 188 14.46 14.31 12.65
C VAL A 188 13.09 15.00 12.65
N SER A 189 12.41 14.96 11.50
CA SER A 189 11.01 15.40 11.39
C SER A 189 10.06 14.41 12.07
N LEU A 190 9.02 14.93 12.72
CA LEU A 190 7.93 14.14 13.31
C LEU A 190 7.34 13.13 12.31
N PHE A 191 7.15 13.57 11.07
CA PHE A 191 6.52 12.76 10.04
C PHE A 191 7.38 11.55 9.66
N ASN A 192 8.69 11.75 9.47
CA ASN A 192 9.61 10.66 9.13
C ASN A 192 9.75 9.66 10.27
N PHE A 193 9.79 10.15 11.51
CA PHE A 193 9.83 9.30 12.69
C PHE A 193 8.58 8.43 12.77
N LEU A 194 7.40 9.02 12.59
CA LEU A 194 6.13 8.27 12.65
C LEU A 194 5.96 7.29 11.47
N ILE A 195 6.42 7.66 10.27
CA ILE A 195 6.49 6.72 9.14
C ILE A 195 7.38 5.53 9.47
N LEU A 196 8.57 5.76 10.02
CA LEU A 196 9.49 4.69 10.40
C LEU A 196 8.84 3.74 11.40
N VAL A 197 8.20 4.28 12.45
CA VAL A 197 7.46 3.48 13.45
C VAL A 197 6.32 2.70 12.79
N SER A 198 5.58 3.31 11.87
CA SER A 198 4.49 2.65 11.13
C SER A 198 5.00 1.48 10.28
N ILE A 199 6.12 1.68 9.57
CA ILE A 199 6.78 0.62 8.78
C ILE A 199 7.22 -0.52 9.70
N VAL A 200 7.93 -0.22 10.80
CA VAL A 200 8.39 -1.23 11.76
C VAL A 200 7.22 -2.02 12.33
N LYS A 201 6.15 -1.34 12.74
CA LYS A 201 4.92 -1.98 13.24
C LYS A 201 4.31 -2.92 12.19
N THR A 202 4.22 -2.47 10.95
CA THR A 202 3.65 -3.25 9.84
C THR A 202 4.49 -4.50 9.54
N VAL A 203 5.81 -4.35 9.48
CA VAL A 203 6.74 -5.47 9.29
C VAL A 203 6.63 -6.47 10.43
N TYR A 204 6.55 -6.00 11.67
CA TYR A 204 6.40 -6.84 12.85
C TYR A 204 5.10 -7.66 12.80
N GLN A 205 3.97 -7.02 12.50
CA GLN A 205 2.66 -7.68 12.36
C GLN A 205 2.64 -8.73 11.24
N LYS A 206 3.21 -8.40 10.08
CA LYS A 206 3.28 -9.31 8.92
C LYS A 206 4.16 -10.52 9.20
N ARG A 207 5.26 -10.34 9.94
CA ARG A 207 6.08 -11.47 10.41
C ARG A 207 5.27 -12.35 11.35
N ARG A 208 4.69 -11.79 12.41
CA ARG A 208 3.93 -12.56 13.42
C ARG A 208 2.84 -13.45 12.81
N THR A 209 2.02 -12.90 11.92
CA THR A 209 0.95 -13.67 11.24
C THR A 209 1.49 -14.82 10.39
N LYS A 210 2.64 -14.64 9.73
CA LYS A 210 3.31 -15.72 8.98
C LYS A 210 3.75 -16.87 9.89
N TRP A 211 4.32 -16.57 11.06
CA TRP A 211 4.73 -17.57 12.05
C TRP A 211 3.52 -18.38 12.56
N GLU A 212 2.41 -17.72 12.88
CA GLU A 212 1.18 -18.37 13.36
C GLU A 212 0.58 -19.32 12.29
N ASN A 213 0.63 -18.94 11.00
CA ASN A 213 0.14 -19.79 9.91
C ASN A 213 1.05 -21.00 9.65
N GLN A 214 2.37 -20.86 9.82
CA GLN A 214 3.32 -21.97 9.69
C GLN A 214 3.14 -23.01 10.81
N GLN A 215 2.84 -22.57 12.04
CA GLN A 215 2.54 -23.50 13.13
C GLN A 215 1.24 -24.28 12.91
N LYS A 216 0.18 -23.60 12.43
CA LYS A 216 -1.11 -24.25 12.12
C LYS A 216 -1.01 -25.28 11.00
N THR A 217 -0.20 -25.03 9.98
CA THR A 217 0.03 -25.97 8.87
C THR A 217 0.85 -27.18 9.31
N SER A 218 1.88 -26.97 10.13
CA SER A 218 2.69 -28.06 10.70
C SER A 218 1.87 -28.97 11.62
N ALA A 219 1.07 -28.39 12.53
CA ALA A 219 0.21 -29.16 13.43
C ALA A 219 -0.88 -29.98 12.70
N LYS A 220 -1.40 -29.49 11.56
CA LYS A 220 -2.34 -30.24 10.71
C LYS A 220 -1.67 -31.41 9.98
N SER A 221 -0.41 -31.28 9.59
CA SER A 221 0.32 -32.35 8.91
C SER A 221 0.60 -33.54 9.85
N THR A 222 0.95 -33.28 11.12
CA THR A 222 1.22 -34.31 12.12
C THR A 222 -0.04 -35.09 12.50
N LYS A 223 -1.21 -34.45 12.54
CA LYS A 223 -2.51 -35.12 12.80
C LYS A 223 -3.01 -36.01 11.66
N LYS A 224 -2.46 -35.91 10.45
CA LYS A 224 -2.88 -36.70 9.29
C LYS A 224 -2.03 -37.97 9.09
N SER A 225 -0.96 -38.12 9.88
CA SER A 225 0.00 -39.23 9.81
C SER A 225 -0.16 -40.25 10.95
N ASN A 226 -1.08 -40.00 11.88
CA ASN A 226 -1.52 -40.94 12.92
C ASN A 226 -2.98 -41.30 12.67
#